data_AF-A0A9D4XH14-F1
#
_entry.id   AF-A0A9D4XH14-F1
#
_cell.length_a   1.000
_cell.length_b   1.000
_cell.length_c   1.000
_cell.angle_alpha   90.00
_cell.angle_beta   90.00
_cell.angle_gamma   90.00
#
_symmetry.space_group_name_H-M   'P 1'
#
loop_
_entity.id
_entity.type
_entity.pdbx_description
1 polymer ?
#
loop_
_entity_poly.entity_id
_entity_poly.type
_entity_poly.pdbx_seq_one_letter_code
_entity_poly.pdbx_strand_id
1 'polypeptide(L)'
;MSSVQVLSTTTIHAQNHNLNGSNDRTIDLSPWDLQFLPFGYNQISFVYRHSNKSDIFNQIQHLKQSFSSALDFFHIFAGRLKITQHGDNTISCSIKCNNKGALFVHAAAKYITVNDILEPTHLPYVHHSLFLMNGIKNYQGTSHPLLAVQVTELDDGIFIGITSSHVVGDANLFSNFNNLWAKISRGSFEVSKTPIFERWFPKDKDWILLCMKIILMNKMIASHTDEMIRSHYEKWLIKPIFYVTPKDVSQNKGLVIAYSPRYDVYGNDFGWGKPVGVRTGGADKREGKINVFAGVEEGSMVLEVCLSYDILEAMENDLEFMDVVSP
;
A
#
# COMPACT_ATOMS: atom_id res chain seq x y z
N MET A 1 21.59 10.20 17.37
CA MET A 1 20.84 9.86 16.13
C MET A 1 20.52 8.38 16.19
N SER A 2 19.32 8.03 16.64
CA SER A 2 18.84 6.63 16.66
C SER A 2 18.57 6.19 15.22
N SER A 3 19.52 5.48 14.63
CA SER A 3 19.39 4.89 13.30
C SER A 3 18.69 3.53 13.41
N VAL A 4 17.66 3.31 12.58
CA VAL A 4 17.10 1.97 12.37
C VAL A 4 18.21 1.06 11.85
N GLN A 5 18.52 -0.01 12.57
CA GLN A 5 19.53 -0.98 12.22
C GLN A 5 18.88 -2.21 11.60
N VAL A 6 19.24 -2.54 10.37
CA VAL A 6 18.80 -3.79 9.73
C VAL A 6 19.54 -4.97 10.36
N LEU A 7 18.79 -5.96 10.86
CA LEU A 7 19.29 -7.18 11.48
C LEU A 7 19.33 -8.35 10.49
N SER A 8 18.29 -8.52 9.67
CA SER A 8 18.27 -9.50 8.59
C SER A 8 17.44 -9.05 7.41
N THR A 9 17.81 -9.50 6.22
CA THR A 9 17.04 -9.33 4.98
C THR A 9 16.79 -10.70 4.37
N THR A 10 15.55 -10.99 4.00
CA THR A 10 15.15 -12.28 3.46
C THR A 10 14.17 -12.07 2.32
N THR A 11 14.34 -12.80 1.22
CA THR A 11 13.32 -12.89 0.17
C THR A 11 12.42 -14.08 0.48
N ILE A 12 11.14 -13.81 0.74
CA ILE A 12 10.15 -14.83 1.09
C ILE A 12 9.37 -15.22 -0.16
N HIS A 13 9.27 -16.52 -0.39
CA HIS A 13 8.58 -17.11 -1.53
C HIS A 13 7.28 -17.77 -1.06
N ALA A 14 6.33 -17.93 -1.98
CA ALA A 14 5.20 -18.83 -1.80
C ALA A 14 5.72 -20.28 -1.71
N GLN A 15 5.29 -21.04 -0.70
CA GLN A 15 5.75 -22.41 -0.43
C GLN A 15 5.28 -23.41 -1.50
N ASN A 16 4.04 -23.28 -1.96
CA ASN A 16 3.37 -24.30 -2.76
C ASN A 16 3.35 -23.99 -4.27
N HIS A 17 4.14 -23.01 -4.73
CA HIS A 17 4.11 -22.52 -6.12
C HIS A 17 4.34 -23.62 -7.17
N ASN A 18 5.25 -24.57 -6.90
CA ASN A 18 5.56 -25.67 -7.82
C ASN A 18 4.57 -26.85 -7.77
N LEU A 19 3.78 -26.97 -6.70
CA LEU A 19 2.87 -28.11 -6.52
C LEU A 19 1.56 -27.97 -7.31
N ASN A 20 1.18 -26.73 -7.65
CA ASN A 20 -0.10 -26.45 -8.31
C ASN A 20 -0.04 -26.45 -9.86
N GLY A 21 1.05 -26.93 -10.47
CA GLY A 21 1.18 -26.99 -11.95
C GLY A 21 1.02 -25.63 -12.64
N SER A 22 1.19 -24.54 -11.89
CA SER A 22 0.98 -23.17 -12.34
C SER A 22 2.10 -22.77 -13.30
N ASN A 23 1.92 -23.03 -14.60
CA ASN A 23 2.61 -22.30 -15.66
C ASN A 23 2.60 -20.81 -15.29
N ASP A 24 3.78 -20.16 -15.23
CA ASP A 24 3.98 -18.74 -14.89
C ASP A 24 2.79 -17.86 -15.32
N ARG A 25 1.78 -17.71 -14.45
CA ARG A 25 0.55 -17.01 -14.80
C ARG A 25 0.91 -15.55 -14.97
N THR A 26 0.57 -15.00 -16.13
CA THR A 26 0.74 -13.59 -16.41
C THR A 26 -0.62 -12.93 -16.24
N ILE A 27 -0.67 -11.85 -15.46
CA ILE A 27 -1.89 -11.10 -15.21
C ILE A 27 -1.72 -9.71 -15.82
N ASP A 28 -2.40 -9.46 -16.93
CA ASP A 28 -2.30 -8.19 -17.62
C ASP A 28 -2.86 -7.05 -16.77
N LEU A 29 -2.21 -5.89 -16.82
CA LEU A 29 -2.66 -4.71 -16.09
C LEU A 29 -3.81 -4.06 -16.83
N SER A 30 -4.85 -3.67 -16.09
CA SER A 30 -5.90 -2.84 -16.64
C SER A 30 -5.41 -1.39 -16.78
N PRO A 31 -6.00 -0.60 -17.69
CA PRO A 31 -6.17 0.84 -17.54
C PRO A 31 -5.98 1.48 -16.16
N TRP A 32 -6.73 0.99 -15.16
CA TRP A 32 -6.77 1.52 -13.81
C TRP A 32 -5.52 1.19 -13.02
N ASP A 33 -4.84 0.10 -13.36
CA ASP A 33 -3.56 -0.25 -12.77
C ASP A 33 -2.43 0.60 -13.41
N LEU A 34 -2.49 0.84 -14.72
CA LEU A 34 -1.45 1.56 -15.47
C LEU A 34 -1.25 3.00 -15.00
N GLN A 35 -2.32 3.69 -14.60
CA GLN A 35 -2.21 5.06 -14.08
C GLN A 35 -1.31 5.16 -12.84
N PHE A 36 -1.13 4.05 -12.09
CA PHE A 36 -0.31 4.03 -10.88
C PHE A 36 1.18 3.79 -11.15
N LEU A 37 1.58 3.44 -12.37
CA LEU A 37 2.98 3.23 -12.75
C LEU A 37 3.94 4.36 -12.31
N PRO A 38 3.64 5.67 -12.52
CA PRO A 38 4.52 6.76 -12.11
C PRO A 38 4.46 7.10 -10.61
N PHE A 39 3.54 6.50 -9.85
CA PHE A 39 3.39 6.74 -8.41
C PHE A 39 4.39 5.91 -7.60
N GLY A 40 4.65 6.35 -6.37
CA GLY A 40 5.40 5.56 -5.41
C GLY A 40 4.64 4.30 -4.99
N TYR A 41 5.33 3.40 -4.31
CA TYR A 41 4.67 2.29 -3.63
C TYR A 41 3.84 2.83 -2.46
N ASN A 42 2.69 2.21 -2.22
CA ASN A 42 1.88 2.52 -1.04
C ASN A 42 2.58 1.99 0.20
N GLN A 43 2.46 2.70 1.31
CA GLN A 43 3.09 2.36 2.58
C GLN A 43 2.09 2.49 3.72
N ILE A 44 1.87 1.42 4.46
CA ILE A 44 1.02 1.36 5.65
C ILE A 44 1.73 0.60 6.75
N SER A 45 1.55 1.01 8.00
CA SER A 45 2.15 0.32 9.14
C SER A 45 1.16 0.02 10.24
N PHE A 46 1.48 -1.04 10.99
CA PHE A 46 0.79 -1.45 12.20
C PHE A 46 1.78 -1.40 13.37
N VAL A 47 1.38 -0.71 14.44
CA VAL A 47 2.20 -0.55 15.64
C VAL A 47 1.60 -1.38 16.75
N TYR A 48 2.42 -2.19 17.43
CA TYR A 48 2.00 -3.04 18.53
C TYR A 48 2.81 -2.70 19.77
N ARG A 49 2.14 -2.54 20.90
CA ARG A 49 2.82 -2.48 22.20
C ARG A 49 3.10 -3.91 22.65
N HIS A 50 4.35 -4.23 22.92
CA HIS A 50 4.77 -5.59 23.24
C HIS A 50 5.74 -5.56 24.42
N SER A 51 5.32 -6.12 25.54
CA SER A 51 6.08 -6.07 26.80
C SER A 51 7.14 -7.15 26.93
N ASN A 52 7.13 -8.21 26.10
CA ASN A 52 7.93 -9.41 26.35
C ASN A 52 9.01 -9.65 25.28
N LYS A 53 10.20 -9.10 25.50
CA LYS A 53 11.34 -9.21 24.56
C LYS A 53 11.94 -10.61 24.44
N SER A 54 11.57 -11.55 25.32
CA SER A 54 12.22 -12.86 25.43
C SER A 54 11.98 -13.81 24.24
N ASP A 55 11.00 -13.54 23.38
CA ASP A 55 10.60 -14.46 22.29
C ASP A 55 10.57 -13.82 20.89
N ILE A 56 11.19 -12.65 20.71
CA ILE A 56 11.14 -11.91 19.44
C ILE A 56 11.69 -12.74 18.28
N PHE A 57 12.75 -13.53 18.50
CA PHE A 57 13.31 -14.35 17.44
C PHE A 57 12.29 -15.34 16.85
N ASN A 58 11.57 -16.09 17.71
CA ASN A 58 10.57 -17.05 17.26
C ASN A 58 9.36 -16.34 16.62
N GLN A 59 8.97 -15.19 17.18
CA GLN A 59 7.95 -14.32 16.59
C GLN A 59 8.29 -13.90 15.16
N ILE A 60 9.53 -13.48 14.90
CA ILE A 60 9.98 -13.08 13.56
C ILE A 60 10.01 -14.28 12.61
N GLN A 61 10.48 -15.46 13.05
CA GLN A 61 10.44 -16.67 12.22
C GLN A 61 9.01 -17.08 11.89
N HIS A 62 8.11 -17.01 12.87
CA HIS A 62 6.70 -17.29 12.70
C HIS A 62 6.02 -16.32 11.74
N LEU A 63 6.34 -15.02 11.82
CA LEU A 63 5.88 -14.03 10.85
C LEU A 63 6.37 -14.33 9.44
N LYS A 64 7.65 -14.72 9.26
CA LYS A 64 8.19 -15.13 7.95
C LYS A 64 7.45 -16.35 7.39
N GLN A 65 7.17 -17.34 8.24
CA GLN A 65 6.49 -18.56 7.82
C GLN A 65 5.02 -18.32 7.47
N SER A 66 4.28 -17.60 8.32
CA SER A 66 2.88 -17.24 8.04
C SER A 66 2.76 -16.32 6.82
N PHE A 67 3.74 -15.42 6.60
CA PHE A 67 3.81 -14.58 5.40
C PHE A 67 4.02 -15.41 4.14
N SER A 68 4.91 -16.40 4.18
CA SER A 68 5.13 -17.35 3.10
C SER A 68 3.85 -18.13 2.74
N SER A 69 3.09 -18.59 3.75
CA SER A 69 1.80 -19.24 3.54
C SER A 69 0.72 -18.28 3.00
N ALA A 70 0.71 -17.01 3.42
CA ALA A 70 -0.21 -16.01 2.86
C ALA A 70 0.07 -15.74 1.36
N LEU A 71 1.35 -15.79 0.95
CA LEU A 71 1.75 -15.64 -0.46
C LEU A 71 1.28 -16.80 -1.35
N ASP A 72 0.98 -17.98 -0.80
CA ASP A 72 0.39 -19.07 -1.59
C ASP A 72 -1.00 -18.68 -2.14
N PHE A 73 -1.77 -17.91 -1.35
CA PHE A 73 -3.07 -17.38 -1.77
C PHE A 73 -2.92 -16.12 -2.64
N PHE A 74 -1.93 -15.28 -2.34
CA PHE A 74 -1.66 -14.03 -3.04
C PHE A 74 -0.34 -14.06 -3.81
N HIS A 75 -0.23 -15.03 -4.72
CA HIS A 75 0.96 -15.26 -5.54
C HIS A 75 1.40 -14.03 -6.37
N ILE A 76 0.47 -13.11 -6.66
CA ILE A 76 0.74 -11.86 -7.36
C ILE A 76 1.80 -10.99 -6.64
N PHE A 77 1.85 -11.01 -5.30
CA PHE A 77 2.82 -10.23 -4.52
C PHE A 77 4.25 -10.78 -4.59
N ALA A 78 4.40 -12.08 -4.87
CA ALA A 78 5.69 -12.71 -5.09
C ALA A 78 6.16 -12.60 -6.56
N GLY A 79 5.35 -12.00 -7.44
CA GLY A 79 5.66 -11.81 -8.86
C GLY A 79 6.57 -10.61 -9.15
N ARG A 80 6.72 -10.27 -10.44
CA ARG A 80 7.37 -9.03 -10.91
C ARG A 80 6.56 -8.39 -12.01
N LEU A 81 6.65 -7.07 -12.11
CA LEU A 81 6.12 -6.34 -13.25
C LEU A 81 6.90 -6.74 -14.51
N LYS A 82 6.19 -6.90 -15.61
CA LYS A 82 6.74 -7.11 -16.95
C LYS A 82 6.20 -5.99 -17.82
N ILE A 83 7.12 -5.22 -18.40
CA ILE A 83 6.81 -4.18 -19.37
C ILE A 83 7.37 -4.67 -20.69
N THR A 84 6.51 -4.85 -21.69
CA THR A 84 6.88 -5.32 -23.03
C THR A 84 6.60 -4.21 -24.03
N GLN A 85 7.62 -3.82 -24.79
CA GLN A 85 7.47 -2.90 -25.90
C GLN A 85 7.23 -3.70 -27.18
N HIS A 86 6.20 -3.32 -27.93
CA HIS A 86 5.83 -3.94 -29.19
C HIS A 86 6.38 -3.14 -30.37
N GLY A 87 6.49 -3.79 -31.53
CA GLY A 87 7.04 -3.17 -32.75
C GLY A 87 6.19 -2.05 -33.36
N ASP A 88 4.96 -1.85 -32.86
CA ASP A 88 4.00 -0.82 -33.27
C ASP A 88 4.02 0.43 -32.34
N ASN A 89 5.07 0.59 -31.53
CA ASN A 89 5.21 1.62 -30.49
C ASN A 89 4.16 1.54 -29.36
N THR A 90 3.48 0.41 -29.19
CA THR A 90 2.65 0.16 -28.01
C THR A 90 3.46 -0.49 -26.89
N ILE A 91 2.97 -0.37 -25.66
CA ILE A 91 3.55 -1.00 -24.47
C ILE A 91 2.44 -1.85 -23.84
N SER A 92 2.77 -3.08 -23.45
CA SER A 92 1.90 -3.86 -22.57
C SER A 92 2.58 -4.08 -21.23
N CYS A 93 1.83 -3.87 -20.16
CA CYS A 93 2.29 -4.13 -18.80
C CYS A 93 1.48 -5.27 -18.20
N SER A 94 2.17 -6.20 -17.56
CA SER A 94 1.55 -7.34 -16.90
C SER A 94 2.37 -7.76 -15.68
N ILE A 95 1.76 -8.50 -14.76
CA ILE A 95 2.46 -9.07 -13.61
C ILE A 95 2.76 -10.53 -13.92
N LYS A 96 4.03 -10.87 -13.94
CA LYS A 96 4.48 -12.26 -14.06
C LYS A 96 4.55 -12.88 -12.66
N CYS A 97 3.67 -13.84 -12.40
CA CYS A 97 3.60 -14.57 -11.13
C CYS A 97 4.66 -15.67 -11.03
N ASN A 98 5.93 -15.28 -11.14
CA ASN A 98 7.10 -16.16 -11.22
C ASN A 98 7.71 -16.53 -9.86
N ASN A 99 7.03 -16.18 -8.77
CA ASN A 99 7.51 -16.43 -7.41
C ASN A 99 8.98 -16.00 -7.19
N LYS A 100 9.39 -14.84 -7.71
CA LYS A 100 10.68 -14.19 -7.36
C LYS A 100 10.70 -13.66 -5.92
N GLY A 101 9.58 -13.78 -5.21
CA GLY A 101 9.45 -13.52 -3.79
C GLY A 101 9.21 -12.06 -3.42
N ALA A 102 8.68 -11.87 -2.23
CA ALA A 102 8.51 -10.58 -1.56
C ALA A 102 9.68 -10.31 -0.61
N LEU A 103 9.95 -9.04 -0.33
CA LEU A 103 11.04 -8.65 0.57
C LEU A 103 10.57 -8.65 2.01
N PHE A 104 11.33 -9.26 2.91
CA PHE A 104 11.11 -9.23 4.34
C PHE A 104 12.38 -8.76 5.04
N VAL A 105 12.31 -7.65 5.75
CA VAL A 105 13.41 -7.09 6.52
C VAL A 105 13.05 -7.12 8.00
N HIS A 106 13.99 -7.56 8.81
CA HIS A 106 13.92 -7.46 10.26
C HIS A 106 14.95 -6.43 10.70
N ALA A 107 14.52 -5.46 11.49
CA ALA A 107 15.32 -4.33 11.95
C ALA A 107 15.07 -4.05 13.43
N ALA A 108 15.92 -3.21 14.03
CA ALA A 108 15.74 -2.70 15.39
C ALA A 108 15.98 -1.18 15.41
N ALA A 109 15.12 -0.47 16.14
CA ALA A 109 15.23 0.97 16.38
C ALA A 109 15.42 1.19 17.89
N LYS A 110 16.69 1.20 18.32
CA LYS A 110 17.03 1.45 19.72
C LYS A 110 16.61 2.87 20.12
N TYR A 111 16.10 3.03 21.34
CA TYR A 111 15.68 4.32 21.91
C TYR A 111 14.47 4.94 21.21
N ILE A 112 13.69 4.13 20.48
CA ILE A 112 12.41 4.54 19.90
C ILE A 112 11.33 3.70 20.54
N THR A 113 10.34 4.36 21.10
CA THR A 113 9.15 3.75 21.69
C THR A 113 7.96 3.84 20.75
N VAL A 114 6.88 3.13 21.07
CA VAL A 114 5.58 3.25 20.41
C VAL A 114 5.07 4.70 20.47
N ASN A 115 5.24 5.36 21.62
CA ASN A 115 4.78 6.72 21.83
C ASN A 115 5.54 7.72 20.95
N ASP A 116 6.85 7.52 20.74
CA ASP A 116 7.65 8.35 19.81
C ASP A 116 7.17 8.28 18.35
N ILE A 117 6.33 7.30 18.00
CA ILE A 117 5.75 7.12 16.66
C ILE A 117 4.30 7.61 16.60
N LEU A 118 3.53 7.43 17.67
CA LEU A 118 2.09 7.67 17.68
C LEU A 118 1.70 9.04 18.23
N GLU A 119 2.39 9.57 19.25
CA GLU A 119 2.03 10.83 19.91
C GLU A 119 2.43 12.11 19.16
N PRO A 120 3.52 12.15 18.36
CA PRO A 120 3.89 13.38 17.66
C PRO A 120 2.82 13.86 16.68
N THR A 121 2.44 15.14 16.80
CA THR A 121 1.55 15.84 15.86
C THR A 121 2.19 15.98 14.46
N HIS A 122 3.52 16.02 14.41
CA HIS A 122 4.30 16.06 13.17
C HIS A 122 5.11 14.78 12.98
N LEU A 123 5.45 14.49 11.72
CA LEU A 123 6.18 13.27 11.36
C LEU A 123 7.53 13.18 12.10
N PRO A 124 7.74 12.14 12.91
CA PRO A 124 9.02 11.97 13.61
C PRO A 124 10.13 11.65 12.60
N TYR A 125 11.36 12.09 12.91
CA TYR A 125 12.53 11.91 12.02
C TYR A 125 12.78 10.45 11.61
N VAL A 126 12.49 9.50 12.50
CA VAL A 126 12.68 8.06 12.26
C VAL A 126 11.69 7.48 11.25
N HIS A 127 10.57 8.16 10.99
CA HIS A 127 9.43 7.64 10.24
C HIS A 127 9.82 7.09 8.86
N HIS A 128 10.65 7.81 8.09
CA HIS A 128 11.10 7.32 6.78
C HIS A 128 11.92 6.03 6.86
N SER A 129 12.68 5.83 7.94
CA SER A 129 13.55 4.66 8.12
C SER A 129 12.78 3.41 8.57
N LEU A 130 11.52 3.56 8.96
CA LEU A 130 10.65 2.45 9.36
C LEU A 130 9.97 1.75 8.16
N PHE A 131 10.08 2.33 6.97
CA PHE A 131 9.52 1.78 5.73
C PHE A 131 10.61 1.47 4.71
N LEU A 132 10.36 0.46 3.88
CA LEU A 132 11.24 0.06 2.78
C LEU A 132 10.89 0.77 1.49
N MET A 133 11.81 0.69 0.52
CA MET A 133 11.55 1.08 -0.87
C MET A 133 11.08 2.53 -1.04
N ASN A 134 11.50 3.43 -0.15
CA ASN A 134 11.21 4.86 -0.25
C ASN A 134 11.67 5.41 -1.60
N GLY A 135 10.79 6.15 -2.28
CA GLY A 135 11.08 6.76 -3.58
C GLY A 135 10.99 5.82 -4.79
N ILE A 136 10.84 4.51 -4.60
CA ILE A 136 10.66 3.55 -5.70
C ILE A 136 9.29 3.75 -6.35
N LYS A 137 9.30 3.86 -7.68
CA LYS A 137 8.09 3.99 -8.50
C LYS A 137 7.57 2.64 -8.94
N ASN A 138 6.27 2.52 -9.14
CA ASN A 138 5.63 1.26 -9.51
C ASN A 138 6.16 0.66 -10.82
N TYR A 139 6.54 1.48 -11.82
CA TYR A 139 7.17 0.98 -13.05
C TYR A 139 8.53 0.28 -12.81
N GLN A 140 9.19 0.55 -11.67
CA GLN A 140 10.45 -0.10 -11.28
C GLN A 140 10.23 -1.48 -10.64
N GLY A 141 8.98 -1.94 -10.49
CA GLY A 141 8.63 -3.30 -10.06
C GLY A 141 9.06 -4.41 -11.03
N THR A 142 9.73 -4.05 -12.14
CA THR A 142 10.39 -4.98 -13.07
C THR A 142 11.64 -5.61 -12.45
N SER A 143 12.39 -4.81 -11.69
CA SER A 143 13.59 -5.23 -10.96
C SER A 143 13.36 -5.34 -9.45
N HIS A 144 12.36 -4.63 -8.90
CA HIS A 144 12.08 -4.61 -7.47
C HIS A 144 10.90 -5.53 -7.09
N PRO A 145 10.86 -6.05 -5.84
CA PRO A 145 9.69 -6.74 -5.31
C PRO A 145 8.42 -5.91 -5.42
N LEU A 146 7.26 -6.57 -5.59
CA LEU A 146 5.96 -5.90 -5.61
C LEU A 146 5.38 -5.71 -4.20
N LEU A 147 5.91 -6.44 -3.22
CA LEU A 147 5.57 -6.35 -1.81
C LEU A 147 6.85 -6.42 -0.98
N ALA A 148 6.95 -5.57 0.03
CA ALA A 148 8.00 -5.56 1.02
C ALA A 148 7.42 -5.33 2.41
N VAL A 149 7.97 -6.01 3.41
CA VAL A 149 7.60 -5.88 4.82
C VAL A 149 8.86 -5.61 5.63
N GLN A 150 8.83 -4.62 6.50
CA GLN A 150 9.84 -4.38 7.52
C GLN A 150 9.22 -4.55 8.90
N VAL A 151 9.75 -5.49 9.67
CA VAL A 151 9.43 -5.64 11.08
C VAL A 151 10.56 -5.01 11.88
N THR A 152 10.24 -3.93 12.59
CA THR A 152 11.21 -3.17 13.40
C THR A 152 10.90 -3.36 14.88
N GLU A 153 11.88 -3.86 15.63
CA GLU A 153 11.83 -3.90 17.09
C GLU A 153 11.96 -2.48 17.66
N LEU A 154 11.04 -2.11 18.55
CA LEU A 154 11.06 -0.87 19.33
C LEU A 154 11.41 -1.20 20.79
N ASP A 155 11.66 -0.18 21.61
CA ASP A 155 12.01 -0.38 23.01
C ASP A 155 10.87 -0.98 23.84
N ASP A 156 9.62 -0.71 23.48
CA ASP A 156 8.39 -1.15 24.15
C ASP A 156 7.36 -1.80 23.19
N GLY A 157 7.79 -2.17 21.97
CA GLY A 157 6.87 -2.66 20.95
C GLY A 157 7.49 -3.17 19.66
N ILE A 158 6.63 -3.38 18.66
CA ILE A 158 6.99 -3.80 17.31
C ILE A 158 6.27 -2.91 16.30
N PHE A 159 7.00 -2.46 15.29
CA PHE A 159 6.47 -1.75 14.15
C PHE A 159 6.52 -2.65 12.91
N ILE A 160 5.39 -2.86 12.24
CA ILE A 160 5.32 -3.60 10.98
C ILE A 160 5.00 -2.60 9.86
N GLY A 161 5.99 -2.24 9.05
CA GLY A 161 5.83 -1.40 7.86
C GLY A 161 5.67 -2.24 6.60
N ILE A 162 4.53 -2.10 5.91
CA ILE A 162 4.23 -2.79 4.68
C ILE A 162 4.31 -1.80 3.53
N THR A 163 5.07 -2.16 2.49
CA THR A 163 5.25 -1.37 1.28
C THR A 163 4.82 -2.19 0.07
N SER A 164 3.86 -1.70 -0.70
CA SER A 164 3.23 -2.47 -1.78
C SER A 164 3.05 -1.66 -3.06
N SER A 165 3.22 -2.34 -4.20
CA SER A 165 3.06 -1.70 -5.50
C SER A 165 1.57 -1.52 -5.83
N HIS A 166 1.12 -0.29 -6.03
CA HIS A 166 -0.30 0.02 -6.28
C HIS A 166 -0.82 -0.59 -7.60
N VAL A 167 0.06 -0.94 -8.54
CA VAL A 167 -0.35 -1.60 -9.80
C VAL A 167 -0.84 -3.04 -9.60
N VAL A 168 -0.62 -3.60 -8.40
CA VAL A 168 -1.05 -4.96 -8.06
C VAL A 168 -2.55 -5.00 -7.73
N GLY A 169 -3.07 -3.93 -7.13
CA GLY A 169 -4.49 -3.85 -6.77
C GLY A 169 -4.84 -2.61 -5.96
N ASP A 170 -6.07 -2.61 -5.45
CA ASP A 170 -6.64 -1.53 -4.65
C ASP A 170 -6.48 -1.78 -3.14
N ALA A 171 -6.95 -0.81 -2.34
CA ALA A 171 -6.91 -0.88 -0.88
C ALA A 171 -7.64 -2.13 -0.32
N ASN A 172 -8.66 -2.63 -1.03
CA ASN A 172 -9.38 -3.85 -0.63
C ASN A 172 -8.51 -5.10 -0.79
N LEU A 173 -7.78 -5.23 -1.91
CA LEU A 173 -6.83 -6.34 -2.09
C LEU A 173 -5.75 -6.36 -0.99
N PHE A 174 -5.16 -5.19 -0.70
CA PHE A 174 -4.14 -5.08 0.35
C PHE A 174 -4.68 -5.38 1.75
N SER A 175 -5.86 -4.86 2.09
CA SER A 175 -6.50 -5.14 3.39
C SER A 175 -6.81 -6.63 3.56
N ASN A 176 -7.35 -7.28 2.52
CA ASN A 176 -7.61 -8.72 2.56
C ASN A 176 -6.34 -9.55 2.73
N PHE A 177 -5.24 -9.16 2.07
CA PHE A 177 -3.94 -9.81 2.26
C PHE A 177 -3.44 -9.67 3.70
N ASN A 178 -3.44 -8.46 4.25
CA ASN A 178 -2.97 -8.22 5.62
C ASN A 178 -3.81 -9.01 6.65
N ASN A 179 -5.13 -8.98 6.48
CA ASN A 179 -6.06 -9.73 7.33
C ASN A 179 -5.86 -11.25 7.22
N LEU A 180 -5.61 -11.77 6.02
CA LEU A 180 -5.31 -13.19 5.83
C LEU A 180 -3.97 -13.56 6.48
N TRP A 181 -2.93 -12.74 6.28
CA TRP A 181 -1.63 -12.97 6.89
C TRP A 181 -1.72 -13.00 8.42
N ALA A 182 -2.45 -12.06 9.03
CA ALA A 182 -2.73 -12.03 10.46
C ALA A 182 -3.49 -13.28 10.94
N LYS A 183 -4.53 -13.72 10.20
CA LYS A 183 -5.28 -14.96 10.52
C LYS A 183 -4.40 -16.21 10.48
N ILE A 184 -3.57 -16.36 9.45
CA ILE A 184 -2.64 -17.49 9.32
C ILE A 184 -1.61 -17.45 10.46
N SER A 185 -1.12 -16.26 10.83
CA SER A 185 -0.23 -16.09 11.98
C SER A 185 -0.88 -16.56 13.29
N ARG A 186 -2.21 -16.46 13.46
CA ARG A 186 -2.91 -17.01 14.63
C ARG A 186 -3.23 -18.51 14.53
N GLY A 187 -2.83 -19.19 13.46
CA GLY A 187 -3.13 -20.60 13.21
C GLY A 187 -4.51 -20.85 12.60
N SER A 188 -5.20 -19.82 12.12
CA SER A 188 -6.48 -19.97 11.42
C SER A 188 -6.27 -20.03 9.90
N PHE A 189 -6.61 -21.18 9.30
CA PHE A 189 -6.54 -21.40 7.86
C PHE A 189 -7.88 -21.19 7.13
N GLU A 190 -8.89 -20.65 7.82
CA GLU A 190 -10.19 -20.38 7.21
C GLU A 190 -10.12 -19.17 6.26
N VAL A 191 -9.92 -19.47 4.98
CA VAL A 191 -10.00 -18.49 3.89
C VAL A 191 -11.47 -18.22 3.58
N SER A 192 -12.04 -17.17 4.17
CA SER A 192 -13.45 -16.84 3.95
C SER A 192 -13.74 -16.41 2.50
N LYS A 193 -12.74 -15.88 1.78
CA LYS A 193 -12.83 -15.51 0.35
C LYS A 193 -11.45 -15.63 -0.32
N THR A 194 -11.37 -16.44 -1.37
CA THR A 194 -10.17 -16.50 -2.22
C THR A 194 -10.09 -15.20 -3.05
N PRO A 195 -8.92 -14.56 -3.16
CA PRO A 195 -8.78 -13.38 -3.99
C PRO A 195 -9.04 -13.71 -5.47
N ILE A 196 -9.89 -12.92 -6.10
CA ILE A 196 -10.14 -12.98 -7.54
C ILE A 196 -9.15 -12.04 -8.22
N PHE A 197 -8.19 -12.61 -8.93
CA PHE A 197 -7.21 -11.85 -9.71
C PHE A 197 -7.62 -11.67 -11.18
N GLU A 198 -8.77 -12.22 -11.57
CA GLU A 198 -9.33 -12.02 -12.90
C GLU A 198 -9.81 -10.58 -13.03
N ARG A 199 -9.12 -9.82 -13.88
CA ARG A 199 -9.55 -8.49 -14.26
C ARG A 199 -10.70 -8.63 -15.26
N TRP A 200 -11.77 -7.90 -15.00
CA TRP A 200 -12.85 -7.79 -15.96
C TRP A 200 -12.40 -6.86 -17.09
N PHE A 201 -12.41 -7.39 -18.31
CA PHE A 201 -12.21 -6.63 -19.54
C PHE A 201 -13.54 -6.62 -20.31
N PRO A 202 -13.99 -5.46 -20.83
CA PRO A 202 -15.12 -5.43 -21.75
C PRO A 202 -14.84 -6.38 -22.92
N LYS A 203 -15.75 -7.32 -23.18
CA LYS A 203 -15.64 -8.21 -24.35
C LYS A 203 -15.90 -7.37 -25.61
N ASP A 204 -15.13 -7.63 -26.66
CA ASP A 204 -15.35 -7.20 -28.06
C ASP A 204 -14.51 -6.07 -28.69
N LYS A 205 -13.42 -5.56 -28.08
CA LYS A 205 -12.47 -4.69 -28.83
C LYS A 205 -11.00 -4.90 -28.44
N ASP A 206 -10.14 -5.00 -29.45
CA ASP A 206 -8.68 -5.08 -29.36
C ASP A 206 -8.10 -3.95 -28.46
N TRP A 207 -7.70 -4.31 -27.25
CA TRP A 207 -7.39 -3.35 -26.16
C TRP A 207 -5.89 -3.08 -25.96
N ILE A 208 -5.01 -3.65 -26.78
CA ILE A 208 -3.55 -3.48 -26.71
C ILE A 208 -3.11 -2.01 -26.91
N LEU A 209 -3.98 -1.13 -27.40
CA LEU A 209 -3.66 0.25 -27.77
C LEU A 209 -3.83 1.30 -26.66
N LEU A 210 -4.24 0.95 -25.43
CA LEU A 210 -4.50 1.93 -24.38
C LEU A 210 -3.28 2.25 -23.49
N CYS A 211 -2.19 2.66 -24.13
CA CYS A 211 -1.02 3.24 -23.46
C CYS A 211 -1.00 4.78 -23.49
N MET A 212 -0.43 5.38 -22.44
CA MET A 212 -0.53 6.79 -22.05
C MET A 212 0.09 7.79 -23.05
N LYS A 213 -0.69 8.80 -23.47
CA LYS A 213 -0.19 10.07 -24.07
C LYS A 213 -0.54 11.28 -23.19
N ILE A 214 0.44 12.17 -23.04
CA ILE A 214 0.74 13.10 -21.90
C ILE A 214 -0.12 14.38 -21.77
N ILE A 215 -1.12 14.67 -22.62
CA ILE A 215 -1.57 16.08 -22.82
C ILE A 215 -2.92 16.45 -22.16
N LEU A 216 -3.71 15.51 -21.63
CA LEU A 216 -5.17 15.71 -21.50
C LEU A 216 -5.72 16.11 -20.12
N MET A 217 -4.90 16.39 -19.12
CA MET A 217 -5.42 16.55 -17.75
C MET A 217 -6.06 17.90 -17.44
N ASN A 218 -5.73 18.97 -18.16
CA ASN A 218 -6.21 20.32 -17.84
C ASN A 218 -7.68 20.57 -18.18
N LYS A 219 -8.39 19.62 -18.79
CA LYS A 219 -9.81 19.77 -19.18
C LYS A 219 -10.79 18.99 -18.30
N MET A 220 -10.31 18.22 -17.33
CA MET A 220 -11.12 17.28 -16.55
C MET A 220 -11.96 17.90 -15.43
N ILE A 221 -11.63 19.09 -14.97
CA ILE A 221 -12.18 19.58 -13.69
C ILE A 221 -13.60 20.18 -13.81
N ALA A 222 -14.12 20.45 -15.03
CA ALA A 222 -15.22 21.41 -15.16
C ALA A 222 -16.68 20.88 -15.32
N SER A 223 -17.01 19.57 -15.34
CA SER A 223 -18.39 19.22 -15.79
C SER A 223 -19.08 17.93 -15.31
N HIS A 224 -18.62 17.19 -14.31
CA HIS A 224 -19.04 15.79 -14.07
C HIS A 224 -20.50 15.54 -13.55
N THR A 225 -21.23 14.61 -14.21
CA THR A 225 -22.47 13.90 -13.77
C THR A 225 -22.43 12.39 -14.14
N ASP A 226 -23.30 11.53 -13.59
CA ASP A 226 -23.24 10.05 -13.76
C ASP A 226 -23.36 9.54 -15.21
N GLU A 227 -24.14 10.19 -16.06
CA GLU A 227 -24.23 9.87 -17.50
C GLU A 227 -22.94 10.24 -18.24
N MET A 228 -22.21 11.24 -17.74
CA MET A 228 -20.88 11.57 -18.24
C MET A 228 -19.84 10.52 -17.85
N ILE A 229 -19.97 9.81 -16.72
CA ILE A 229 -19.05 8.75 -16.34
C ILE A 229 -19.09 7.62 -17.38
N ARG A 230 -20.28 7.13 -17.76
CA ARG A 230 -20.40 6.08 -18.80
C ARG A 230 -19.89 6.53 -20.17
N SER A 231 -20.24 7.74 -20.63
CA SER A 231 -19.73 8.28 -21.90
C SER A 231 -18.21 8.51 -21.86
N HIS A 232 -17.67 8.86 -20.70
CA HIS A 232 -16.24 9.03 -20.46
C HIS A 232 -15.51 7.71 -20.63
N TYR A 233 -16.00 6.60 -20.06
CA TYR A 233 -15.41 5.28 -20.26
C TYR A 233 -15.37 4.87 -21.74
N GLU A 234 -16.46 5.07 -22.49
CA GLU A 234 -16.50 4.73 -23.93
C GLU A 234 -15.55 5.60 -24.77
N LYS A 235 -15.42 6.90 -24.45
CA LYS A 235 -14.47 7.81 -25.11
C LYS A 235 -13.02 7.58 -24.66
N TRP A 236 -12.81 7.15 -23.43
CA TRP A 236 -11.50 6.84 -22.85
C TRP A 236 -10.92 5.56 -23.46
N LEU A 237 -11.77 4.57 -23.78
CA LEU A 237 -11.42 3.39 -24.59
C LEU A 237 -11.04 3.73 -26.04
N ILE A 238 -11.47 4.88 -26.56
CA ILE A 238 -11.13 5.37 -27.91
C ILE A 238 -9.91 6.31 -27.86
N LYS A 239 -9.70 7.03 -26.75
CA LYS A 239 -8.59 7.95 -26.52
C LYS A 239 -8.35 8.15 -25.01
N PRO A 240 -7.41 7.42 -24.40
CA PRO A 240 -7.25 7.43 -22.95
C PRO A 240 -6.65 8.74 -22.44
N ILE A 241 -7.25 9.27 -21.38
CA ILE A 241 -6.76 10.40 -20.60
C ILE A 241 -6.29 9.85 -19.26
N PHE A 242 -4.98 9.86 -19.06
CA PHE A 242 -4.42 9.44 -17.79
C PHE A 242 -4.29 10.64 -16.87
N TYR A 243 -4.77 10.52 -15.64
CA TYR A 243 -4.51 11.51 -14.61
C TYR A 243 -2.99 11.51 -14.33
N VAL A 244 -2.34 12.49 -14.93
CA VAL A 244 -0.92 12.84 -14.92
C VAL A 244 -0.47 13.14 -13.49
N THR A 245 0.79 12.80 -13.27
CA THR A 245 1.71 12.93 -12.14
C THR A 245 1.28 13.55 -10.80
N PRO A 246 1.92 13.13 -9.68
CA PRO A 246 1.76 13.75 -8.35
C PRO A 246 1.84 15.29 -8.30
N LYS A 247 2.53 15.92 -9.27
CA LYS A 247 2.69 17.37 -9.34
C LYS A 247 1.37 18.10 -9.61
N ASP A 248 0.49 17.51 -10.39
CA ASP A 248 -0.68 18.24 -10.89
C ASP A 248 -1.82 18.33 -9.87
N VAL A 249 -1.84 17.43 -8.88
CA VAL A 249 -2.73 17.53 -7.71
C VAL A 249 -2.20 18.62 -6.76
N SER A 250 -0.89 18.61 -6.48
CA SER A 250 -0.25 19.58 -5.58
C SER A 250 -0.28 21.02 -6.09
N GLN A 251 -0.25 21.23 -7.42
CA GLN A 251 -0.25 22.57 -8.01
C GLN A 251 -1.66 23.20 -8.08
N ASN A 252 -2.73 22.41 -7.98
CA ASN A 252 -4.11 22.88 -8.15
C ASN A 252 -4.88 23.13 -6.84
N LYS A 253 -4.20 23.20 -5.68
CA LYS A 253 -4.84 23.35 -4.36
C LYS A 253 -5.96 22.32 -4.12
N GLY A 254 -5.85 21.14 -4.74
CA GLY A 254 -6.86 20.09 -4.65
C GLY A 254 -6.64 19.22 -3.42
N LEU A 255 -7.71 18.90 -2.70
CA LEU A 255 -7.69 17.89 -1.66
C LEU A 255 -7.97 16.51 -2.25
N VAL A 256 -7.17 15.52 -1.87
CA VAL A 256 -7.40 14.11 -2.21
C VAL A 256 -7.54 13.31 -0.94
N ILE A 257 -8.73 12.72 -0.79
CA ILE A 257 -9.02 11.76 0.27
C ILE A 257 -8.70 10.36 -0.25
N ALA A 258 -7.90 9.61 0.49
CA ALA A 258 -7.55 8.23 0.21
C ALA A 258 -7.86 7.32 1.41
N TYR A 259 -7.85 6.01 1.19
CA TYR A 259 -8.28 4.98 2.15
C TYR A 259 -9.77 5.06 2.50
N SER A 260 -10.23 4.18 3.38
CA SER A 260 -11.62 4.12 3.82
C SER A 260 -11.70 3.58 5.25
N PRO A 261 -12.56 4.16 6.11
CA PRO A 261 -12.81 3.62 7.44
C PRO A 261 -13.54 2.27 7.42
N ARG A 262 -13.98 1.80 6.25
CA ARG A 262 -14.55 0.47 6.07
C ARG A 262 -13.51 -0.66 6.08
N TYR A 263 -12.23 -0.32 5.94
CA TYR A 263 -11.16 -1.30 6.04
C TYR A 263 -10.77 -1.48 7.51
N ASP A 264 -10.98 -2.68 8.02
CA ASP A 264 -10.59 -3.04 9.39
C ASP A 264 -9.07 -3.16 9.50
N VAL A 265 -8.41 -2.03 9.74
CA VAL A 265 -6.97 -1.97 9.97
C VAL A 265 -6.57 -2.48 11.36
N TYR A 266 -7.49 -2.45 12.34
CA TYR A 266 -7.24 -2.94 13.70
C TYR A 266 -7.54 -4.43 13.88
N GLY A 267 -8.11 -5.09 12.88
CA GLY A 267 -8.27 -6.56 12.81
C GLY A 267 -6.98 -7.33 12.53
N ASN A 268 -5.89 -6.62 12.23
CA ASN A 268 -4.56 -7.20 11.95
C ASN A 268 -3.86 -7.66 13.24
N ASP A 269 -4.39 -8.70 13.89
CA ASP A 269 -3.80 -9.32 15.07
C ASP A 269 -2.90 -10.51 14.67
N PHE A 270 -1.59 -10.40 14.88
CA PHE A 270 -0.64 -11.47 14.55
C PHE A 270 -0.49 -12.55 15.63
N GLY A 271 -1.30 -12.48 16.69
CA GLY A 271 -1.19 -13.29 17.90
C GLY A 271 -0.74 -12.50 19.13
N TRP A 272 -0.59 -11.18 18.99
CA TRP A 272 -0.15 -10.26 20.06
C TRP A 272 -1.24 -9.29 20.50
N GLY A 273 -2.45 -9.44 19.96
CA GLY A 273 -3.54 -8.50 20.10
C GLY A 273 -3.62 -7.51 18.94
N LYS A 274 -4.59 -6.61 19.02
CA LYS A 274 -4.83 -5.57 18.01
C LYS A 274 -3.67 -4.58 17.98
N PRO A 275 -3.34 -3.97 16.81
CA PRO A 275 -2.40 -2.87 16.78
C PRO A 275 -2.93 -1.71 17.61
N VAL A 276 -2.02 -1.00 18.27
CA VAL A 276 -2.33 0.21 19.06
C VAL A 276 -2.35 1.47 18.21
N GLY A 277 -1.89 1.39 16.96
CA GLY A 277 -1.95 2.50 16.01
C GLY A 277 -1.60 2.09 14.59
N VAL A 278 -2.02 2.92 13.64
CA VAL A 278 -1.77 2.78 12.20
C VAL A 278 -1.18 4.08 11.68
N ARG A 279 -0.17 3.97 10.81
CA ARG A 279 0.45 5.12 10.12
C ARG A 279 0.67 4.83 8.64
N THR A 280 0.63 5.83 7.79
CA THR A 280 1.11 5.70 6.40
C THR A 280 2.56 6.12 6.26
N GLY A 281 3.29 5.52 5.32
CA GLY A 281 4.67 5.89 5.04
C GLY A 281 4.80 7.15 4.19
N GLY A 282 6.04 7.64 4.04
CA GLY A 282 6.32 8.89 3.35
C GLY A 282 5.91 8.90 1.87
N ALA A 283 5.88 7.74 1.21
CA ALA A 283 5.43 7.64 -0.18
C ALA A 283 3.94 7.99 -0.35
N ASP A 284 3.16 7.89 0.74
CA ASP A 284 1.75 8.22 0.81
C ASP A 284 1.48 9.62 1.39
N LYS A 285 2.51 10.46 1.58
CA LYS A 285 2.37 11.82 2.12
C LYS A 285 2.75 12.84 1.05
N ARG A 286 1.78 13.67 0.67
CA ARG A 286 1.92 14.76 -0.31
C ARG A 286 0.96 15.87 0.06
N GLU A 287 1.35 17.10 -0.26
CA GLU A 287 0.50 18.29 -0.06
C GLU A 287 -0.92 18.06 -0.60
N GLY A 288 -1.91 18.37 0.24
CA GLY A 288 -3.33 18.24 -0.09
C GLY A 288 -3.86 16.81 0.03
N LYS A 289 -3.12 15.85 0.60
CA LYS A 289 -3.61 14.49 0.78
C LYS A 289 -4.08 14.25 2.22
N ILE A 290 -5.24 13.62 2.35
CA ILE A 290 -5.81 13.17 3.61
C ILE A 290 -6.03 11.66 3.52
N ASN A 291 -5.47 10.90 4.46
CA ASN A 291 -5.76 9.47 4.60
C ASN A 291 -6.77 9.26 5.73
N VAL A 292 -7.76 8.39 5.48
CA VAL A 292 -8.83 8.11 6.44
C VAL A 292 -8.82 6.64 6.84
N PHE A 293 -8.72 6.41 8.14
CA PHE A 293 -8.79 5.08 8.75
C PHE A 293 -9.96 5.01 9.72
N ALA A 294 -10.43 3.79 10.00
CA ALA A 294 -11.20 3.55 11.21
C ALA A 294 -10.33 3.94 12.41
N GLY A 295 -10.93 4.46 13.47
CA GLY A 295 -10.23 4.65 14.74
C GLY A 295 -10.30 3.40 15.62
N VAL A 296 -9.61 3.46 16.77
CA VAL A 296 -9.54 2.34 17.71
C VAL A 296 -10.90 2.09 18.37
N GLU A 297 -11.64 3.17 18.64
CA GLU A 297 -12.98 3.10 19.21
C GLU A 297 -14.02 2.92 18.11
N GLU A 298 -15.07 2.15 18.41
CA GLU A 298 -16.14 1.89 17.45
C GLU A 298 -16.82 3.21 17.03
N GLY A 299 -16.93 3.44 15.72
CA GLY A 299 -17.50 4.66 15.16
C GLY A 299 -16.51 5.84 15.06
N SER A 300 -15.32 5.75 15.66
CA SER A 300 -14.28 6.78 15.52
C SER A 300 -13.52 6.67 14.19
N MET A 301 -12.88 7.76 13.77
CA MET A 301 -12.06 7.83 12.56
C MET A 301 -10.74 8.52 12.87
N VAL A 302 -9.67 8.06 12.20
CA VAL A 302 -8.35 8.70 12.28
C VAL A 302 -8.05 9.35 10.93
N LEU A 303 -7.73 10.63 10.96
CA LEU A 303 -7.35 11.43 9.81
C LEU A 303 -5.85 11.69 9.86
N GLU A 304 -5.11 11.23 8.85
CA GLU A 304 -3.75 11.70 8.63
C GLU A 304 -3.79 12.79 7.56
N VAL A 305 -3.53 14.03 7.97
CA VAL A 305 -3.60 15.21 7.11
C VAL A 305 -2.19 15.62 6.68
N CYS A 306 -1.94 15.76 5.38
CA CYS A 306 -0.68 16.24 4.84
C CYS A 306 -0.89 17.55 4.09
N LEU A 307 -0.60 18.66 4.78
CA LEU A 307 -0.72 20.02 4.30
C LEU A 307 0.54 20.81 4.67
N SER A 308 0.69 22.00 4.07
CA SER A 308 1.79 22.90 4.37
C SER A 308 1.76 23.31 5.84
N TYR A 309 2.95 23.58 6.41
CA TYR A 309 3.08 23.95 7.81
C TYR A 309 2.17 25.12 8.20
N ASP A 310 2.13 26.18 7.38
CA ASP A 310 1.28 27.35 7.62
C ASP A 310 -0.22 26.99 7.73
N ILE A 311 -0.69 26.01 6.95
CA ILE A 311 -2.08 25.54 7.02
C ILE A 311 -2.31 24.69 8.27
N LEU A 312 -1.38 23.79 8.61
CA LEU A 312 -1.47 22.97 9.81
C LEU A 312 -1.44 23.84 11.08
N GLU A 313 -0.55 24.83 11.13
CA GLU A 313 -0.49 25.80 12.22
C GLU A 313 -1.78 26.63 12.32
N ALA A 314 -2.36 27.04 11.19
CA ALA A 314 -3.65 27.72 11.18
C ALA A 314 -4.80 26.82 11.70
N MET A 315 -4.80 25.53 11.35
CA MET A 315 -5.79 24.57 11.84
C MET A 315 -5.64 24.29 13.34
N GLU A 316 -4.42 24.16 13.84
CA GLU A 316 -4.14 23.96 15.27
C GLU A 316 -4.56 25.17 16.13
N ASN A 317 -4.51 26.37 15.56
CA ASN A 317 -4.95 27.60 16.22
C ASN A 317 -6.46 27.89 16.07
N ASP A 318 -7.19 27.09 15.29
CA ASP A 318 -8.64 27.23 15.10
C ASP A 318 -9.40 26.48 16.21
N LEU A 319 -9.99 27.24 17.14
CA LEU A 319 -10.73 26.69 18.28
C LEU A 319 -11.99 25.90 17.88
N GLU A 320 -12.66 26.28 16.79
CA GLU A 320 -13.85 25.55 16.31
C GLU A 320 -13.44 24.19 15.74
N PHE A 321 -12.33 24.16 15.00
CA PHE A 321 -11.76 22.92 14.50
C PHE A 321 -11.25 22.02 15.62
N MET A 322 -10.52 22.57 16.59
CA MET A 322 -9.95 21.81 17.69
C MET A 322 -11.00 21.30 18.71
N ASP A 323 -12.22 21.85 18.73
CA ASP A 323 -13.33 21.31 19.54
C ASP A 323 -13.87 19.97 19.00
N VAL A 324 -13.66 19.69 17.70
CA VAL A 324 -14.15 18.47 17.04
C VAL A 324 -13.07 17.42 16.78
N VAL A 325 -11.78 17.75 16.97
CA VAL A 325 -10.67 16.81 16.80
C VAL A 325 -9.89 16.63 18.10
N SER A 326 -9.59 15.38 18.44
CA SER A 326 -8.64 15.05 19.50
C SER A 326 -7.26 14.77 18.89
N PRO A 327 -6.17 15.36 19.42
CA PRO A 327 -4.80 15.12 18.97
C PRO A 327 -4.38 13.64 18.97
#